data_AF-A0A4V0WUS6-F1
#
_entry.id   AF-A0A4V0WUS6-F1
#
_cell.length_a   1.000
_cell.length_b   1.000
_cell.length_c   1.000
_cell.angle_alpha   90.00
_cell.angle_beta   90.00
_cell.angle_gamma   90.00
#
_symmetry.space_group_name_H-M   'P 1'
#
loop_
_entity.id
_entity.type
_entity.pdbx_description
1 polymer ?
#
loop_
_entity_poly.entity_id
_entity_poly.type
_entity_poly.pdbx_seq_one_letter_code
_entity_poly.pdbx_strand_id
1 'polypeptide(L)'
;MIRLGLRENQTAFRPGETITGAVLWEFEKPPSGAEVRLVWFTRGKGTEDGGIAATVVFTEPPAADTREFSFDAPNGPYSFSGTLIAVLWAVEFVVTPGKEFQRIEIVIAPGAREIHLPRIEQPKSVGVRVGRS
;
A
#
# COMPACT_ATOMS: atom_id res chain seq x y z
N MET A 1 -14.16 -3.94 -17.72
CA MET A 1 -14.39 -3.59 -16.30
C MET A 1 -13.39 -4.33 -15.43
N ILE A 2 -12.93 -3.72 -14.34
CA ILE A 2 -12.14 -4.40 -13.29
C ILE A 2 -12.88 -4.21 -11.96
N ARG A 3 -12.89 -5.25 -11.12
CA ARG A 3 -13.32 -5.19 -9.72
C ARG A 3 -12.35 -5.99 -8.84
N LEU A 4 -11.52 -5.29 -8.10
CA LEU A 4 -10.70 -5.78 -7.01
C LEU A 4 -11.46 -5.64 -5.70
N GLY A 5 -11.41 -6.66 -4.85
CA GLY A 5 -12.00 -6.66 -3.52
C GLY A 5 -11.17 -7.49 -2.53
N LEU A 6 -11.18 -7.06 -1.28
CA LEU A 6 -10.62 -7.81 -0.16
C LEU A 6 -11.72 -8.55 0.58
N ARG A 7 -11.38 -9.71 1.15
CA ARG A 7 -12.32 -10.51 1.94
C ARG A 7 -12.92 -9.65 3.06
N GLU A 8 -14.24 -9.69 3.17
CA GLU A 8 -15.00 -8.93 4.18
C GLU A 8 -14.74 -7.40 4.15
N ASN A 9 -14.20 -6.87 3.03
CA ASN A 9 -13.71 -5.50 2.91
C ASN A 9 -12.68 -5.12 3.99
N GLN A 10 -11.94 -6.09 4.53
CA GLN A 10 -10.88 -5.84 5.51
C GLN A 10 -9.74 -5.07 4.84
N THR A 11 -9.39 -3.90 5.38
CA THR A 11 -8.32 -3.03 4.87
C THR A 11 -7.20 -2.80 5.88
N ALA A 12 -7.20 -3.51 7.01
CA ALA A 12 -6.20 -3.36 8.04
C ALA A 12 -5.74 -4.71 8.57
N PHE A 13 -4.43 -4.89 8.63
CA PHE A 13 -3.77 -6.16 8.93
C PHE A 13 -2.62 -5.97 9.90
N ARG A 14 -2.40 -6.96 10.76
CA ARG A 14 -1.17 -7.11 11.52
C ARG A 14 -0.10 -7.80 10.67
N PRO A 15 1.19 -7.55 10.93
CA PRO A 15 2.26 -8.38 10.38
C PRO A 15 2.00 -9.88 10.58
N GLY A 16 2.20 -10.66 9.51
CA GLY A 16 1.96 -12.10 9.48
C GLY A 16 0.51 -12.52 9.29
N GLU A 17 -0.47 -11.59 9.31
CA GLU A 17 -1.85 -11.93 8.92
C GLU A 17 -1.96 -12.16 7.42
N THR A 18 -2.90 -13.01 7.03
CA THR A 18 -3.15 -13.33 5.63
C THR A 18 -4.11 -12.32 5.00
N ILE A 19 -3.65 -11.66 3.93
CA ILE A 19 -4.44 -10.75 3.10
C ILE A 19 -5.04 -11.56 1.96
N THR A 20 -6.36 -11.72 1.95
CA THR A 20 -7.07 -12.46 0.90
C THR A 20 -8.09 -11.59 0.19
N GLY A 21 -8.30 -11.88 -1.09
CA GLY A 21 -9.28 -11.18 -1.90
C GLY A 21 -9.52 -11.88 -3.22
N ALA A 22 -10.30 -11.20 -4.06
CA ALA A 22 -10.56 -11.64 -5.41
C ALA A 22 -10.50 -10.44 -6.35
N VAL A 23 -10.13 -10.73 -7.59
CA VAL A 23 -10.25 -9.80 -8.69
C VAL A 23 -11.10 -10.42 -9.79
N LEU A 24 -12.06 -9.64 -10.26
CA LEU A 24 -12.90 -9.91 -11.41
C LEU A 24 -12.49 -8.95 -12.51
N TRP A 25 -12.37 -9.44 -13.74
CA TRP A 25 -12.15 -8.59 -14.90
C TRP A 25 -12.97 -9.03 -16.11
N GLU A 26 -13.17 -8.09 -17.01
CA GLU A 26 -13.80 -8.27 -18.31
C GLU A 26 -13.23 -7.24 -19.30
N PHE A 27 -12.56 -7.70 -20.35
CA PHE A 27 -11.92 -6.88 -21.38
C PHE A 27 -12.45 -7.25 -22.76
N GLU A 28 -12.32 -6.34 -23.73
CA GLU A 28 -12.74 -6.62 -25.12
C GLU A 28 -11.92 -7.73 -25.77
N LYS A 29 -10.65 -7.87 -25.36
CA LYS A 29 -9.70 -8.88 -25.83
C LYS A 29 -8.90 -9.43 -24.65
N PRO A 30 -8.46 -10.69 -24.70
CA PRO A 30 -7.56 -11.24 -23.68
C PRO A 30 -6.29 -10.38 -23.54
N PRO A 31 -5.90 -9.98 -22.31
CA PRO A 31 -4.62 -9.31 -22.09
C PRO A 31 -3.45 -10.28 -22.27
N SER A 32 -2.25 -9.76 -22.48
CA SER A 32 -1.03 -10.58 -22.50
C SER A 32 -0.61 -11.04 -21.11
N GLY A 33 -0.98 -10.28 -20.07
CA GLY A 33 -0.68 -10.63 -18.69
C GLY A 33 -1.51 -9.79 -17.72
N ALA A 34 -1.78 -10.35 -16.56
CA ALA A 34 -2.40 -9.66 -15.45
C ALA A 34 -1.74 -10.10 -14.15
N GLU A 35 -1.68 -9.23 -13.15
CA GLU A 35 -1.12 -9.59 -11.85
C GLU A 35 -1.76 -8.80 -10.73
N VAL A 36 -1.83 -9.42 -9.56
CA VAL A 36 -2.12 -8.75 -8.30
C VAL A 36 -0.79 -8.51 -7.58
N ARG A 37 -0.54 -7.29 -7.14
CA ARG A 37 0.67 -6.87 -6.43
C ARG A 37 0.31 -6.38 -5.03
N LEU A 38 1.12 -6.74 -4.06
CA LEU A 38 1.20 -6.04 -2.78
C LEU A 38 2.36 -5.06 -2.85
N VAL A 39 2.05 -3.76 -2.73
CA VAL A 39 3.03 -2.68 -2.90
C VAL A 39 3.07 -1.76 -1.69
N TRP A 40 4.23 -1.15 -1.47
CA TRP A 40 4.39 -0.05 -0.54
C TRP A 40 4.93 1.17 -1.27
N PHE A 41 4.64 2.36 -0.74
CA PHE A 41 5.17 3.61 -1.26
C PHE A 41 5.19 4.69 -0.16
N THR A 42 6.10 5.65 -0.30
CA THR A 42 6.16 6.83 0.54
C THR A 42 5.38 7.98 -0.07
N ARG A 43 4.84 8.84 0.79
CA ARG A 43 4.20 10.11 0.39
C ARG A 43 4.62 11.21 1.33
N GLY A 44 4.85 12.43 0.84
CA GLY A 44 5.14 13.57 1.69
C GLY A 44 5.99 14.64 1.02
N LYS A 45 6.77 15.37 1.83
CA LYS A 45 7.63 16.48 1.38
C LYS A 45 8.99 16.05 0.82
N GLY A 46 9.29 14.76 0.90
CA GLY A 46 10.54 14.17 0.38
C GLY A 46 10.35 13.53 -0.99
N THR A 47 11.32 12.72 -1.40
CA THR A 47 11.24 11.89 -2.60
C THR A 47 10.26 10.74 -2.38
N GLU A 48 9.37 10.53 -3.34
CA GLU A 48 8.54 9.33 -3.40
C GLU A 48 9.44 8.12 -3.69
N ASP A 49 9.29 7.08 -2.88
CA ASP A 49 9.95 5.79 -3.02
C ASP A 49 8.90 4.70 -2.89
N GLY A 50 9.19 3.50 -3.39
CA GLY A 50 8.24 2.41 -3.31
C GLY A 50 8.78 1.11 -3.86
N GLY A 51 8.02 0.05 -3.64
CA GLY A 51 8.41 -1.28 -4.07
C GLY A 51 7.26 -2.27 -4.09
N ILE A 52 7.47 -3.34 -4.84
CA ILE A 52 6.59 -4.51 -4.86
C ILE A 52 7.10 -5.49 -3.81
N ALA A 53 6.27 -5.83 -2.83
CA ALA A 53 6.60 -6.80 -1.79
C ALA A 53 6.23 -8.23 -2.18
N ALA A 54 5.14 -8.40 -2.94
CA ALA A 54 4.70 -9.70 -3.44
C ALA A 54 3.85 -9.55 -4.72
N THR A 55 3.82 -10.60 -5.53
CA THR A 55 3.06 -10.65 -6.78
C THR A 55 2.40 -12.02 -6.97
N VAL A 56 1.14 -12.03 -7.40
CA VAL A 56 0.48 -13.19 -8.01
C VAL A 56 0.30 -12.90 -9.50
N VAL A 57 0.93 -13.72 -10.35
CA VAL A 57 0.90 -13.56 -11.81
C VAL A 57 -0.15 -14.47 -12.43
N PHE A 58 -0.93 -13.92 -13.37
CA PHE A 58 -1.84 -14.64 -14.25
C PHE A 58 -1.28 -14.63 -15.67
N THR A 59 -0.73 -15.75 -16.12
CA THR A 59 -0.19 -15.93 -17.48
C THR A 59 -1.32 -16.23 -18.45
N GLU A 60 -1.32 -15.57 -19.62
CA GLU A 60 -2.34 -15.74 -20.67
C GLU A 60 -3.78 -15.66 -20.12
N PRO A 61 -4.14 -14.59 -19.38
CA PRO A 61 -5.46 -14.45 -18.78
C PRO A 61 -6.54 -14.38 -19.87
N PRO A 62 -7.69 -15.05 -19.71
CA PRO A 62 -8.80 -14.89 -20.63
C PRO A 62 -9.37 -13.46 -20.57
N ALA A 63 -10.18 -13.10 -21.57
CA ALA A 63 -10.81 -11.78 -21.64
C ALA A 63 -11.68 -11.47 -20.41
N ALA A 64 -12.29 -12.48 -19.80
CA ALA A 64 -13.04 -12.36 -18.56
C ALA A 64 -12.71 -13.53 -17.61
N ASP A 65 -12.50 -13.23 -16.34
CA ASP A 65 -12.24 -14.24 -15.30
C ASP A 65 -12.53 -13.68 -13.90
N THR A 66 -12.60 -14.57 -12.93
CA THR A 66 -12.49 -14.26 -11.50
C THR A 66 -11.36 -15.09 -10.89
N ARG A 67 -10.41 -14.43 -10.23
CA ARG A 67 -9.31 -15.10 -9.52
C ARG A 67 -9.19 -14.63 -8.09
N GLU A 68 -8.98 -15.60 -7.21
CA GLU A 68 -8.60 -15.35 -5.83
C GLU A 68 -7.09 -15.12 -5.73
N PHE A 69 -6.68 -14.37 -4.71
CA PHE A 69 -5.27 -14.18 -4.36
C PHE A 69 -5.09 -14.19 -2.84
N SER A 70 -3.86 -14.46 -2.41
CA SER A 70 -3.47 -14.45 -1.01
C SER A 70 -2.04 -13.94 -0.86
N PHE A 71 -1.80 -13.10 0.13
CA PHE A 71 -0.48 -12.65 0.56
C PHE A 71 -0.35 -12.78 2.07
N ASP A 72 0.88 -12.91 2.57
CA ASP A 72 1.18 -12.70 3.98
C ASP A 72 1.55 -11.23 4.18
N ALA A 73 0.91 -10.56 5.14
CA ALA A 73 1.23 -9.18 5.50
C ALA A 73 2.69 -9.08 5.97
N PRO A 74 3.56 -8.30 5.31
CA PRO A 74 4.97 -8.26 5.65
C PRO A 74 5.25 -7.72 7.06
N ASN A 75 6.39 -8.12 7.62
CA ASN A 75 6.89 -7.59 8.91
C ASN A 75 7.32 -6.12 8.85
N GLY A 76 7.37 -5.52 7.68
CA GLY A 76 7.68 -4.11 7.52
C GLY A 76 7.94 -3.72 6.06
N PRO A 77 8.03 -2.41 5.77
CA PRO A 77 7.80 -1.31 6.71
C PRO A 77 6.35 -1.23 7.19
N TYR A 78 6.10 -0.65 8.37
CA TYR A 78 4.72 -0.45 8.85
C TYR A 78 4.06 0.77 8.20
N SER A 79 2.75 0.71 8.01
CA SER A 79 1.94 1.88 7.70
C SER A 79 2.08 2.92 8.80
N PHE A 80 2.53 4.10 8.43
CA PHE A 80 2.61 5.22 9.35
C PHE A 80 2.40 6.55 8.64
N SER A 81 1.92 7.53 9.40
CA SER A 81 1.74 8.91 8.98
C SER A 81 2.50 9.85 9.92
N GLY A 82 3.39 10.67 9.35
CA GLY A 82 4.08 11.75 10.05
C GLY A 82 3.94 13.10 9.31
N THR A 83 4.50 14.16 9.89
CA THR A 83 4.42 15.52 9.30
C THR A 83 5.19 15.65 7.99
N LEU A 84 6.27 14.89 7.81
CA LEU A 84 7.16 14.99 6.64
C LEU A 84 6.96 13.86 5.63
N ILE A 85 6.64 12.66 6.13
CA ILE A 85 6.57 11.45 5.33
C ILE A 85 5.52 10.49 5.92
N ALA A 86 4.88 9.73 5.05
CA ALA A 86 4.04 8.59 5.37
C ALA A 86 4.51 7.37 4.56
N VAL A 87 4.30 6.17 5.09
CA VAL A 87 4.43 4.90 4.37
C VAL A 87 3.04 4.30 4.22
N LEU A 88 2.65 4.03 2.98
CA LEU A 88 1.36 3.48 2.62
C LEU A 88 1.54 2.11 1.99
N TRP A 89 0.55 1.24 2.18
CA TRP A 89 0.46 -0.07 1.54
C TRP A 89 -0.77 -0.11 0.64
N ALA A 90 -0.69 -0.89 -0.44
CA ALA A 90 -1.82 -1.13 -1.29
C ALA A 90 -1.77 -2.52 -1.94
N VAL A 91 -2.96 -3.05 -2.22
CA VAL A 91 -3.14 -4.16 -3.16
C VAL A 91 -3.54 -3.55 -4.50
N GLU A 92 -2.80 -3.89 -5.55
CA GLU A 92 -3.02 -3.42 -6.91
C GLU A 92 -3.32 -4.60 -7.82
N PHE A 93 -4.26 -4.43 -8.74
CA PHE A 93 -4.38 -5.28 -9.91
C PHE A 93 -3.95 -4.48 -11.12
N VAL A 94 -3.03 -5.02 -11.92
CA VAL A 94 -2.51 -4.37 -13.12
C VAL A 94 -2.60 -5.31 -14.32
N VAL A 95 -2.80 -4.74 -15.49
CA VAL A 95 -2.98 -5.47 -16.75
C VAL A 95 -1.95 -5.02 -17.77
N THR A 96 -1.46 -5.96 -18.58
CA THR A 96 -0.55 -5.71 -19.70
C THR A 96 -1.09 -6.32 -21.00
N PRO A 97 -0.89 -5.66 -22.15
CA PRO A 97 -0.46 -4.27 -22.28
C PRO A 97 -1.60 -3.33 -21.85
N GLY A 98 -1.27 -2.19 -21.24
CA GLY A 98 -2.32 -1.26 -20.84
C GLY A 98 -1.94 -0.32 -19.70
N LYS A 99 -2.92 0.50 -19.33
CA LYS A 99 -2.88 1.34 -18.12
C LYS A 99 -4.03 1.00 -17.18
N GLU A 100 -4.81 -0.02 -17.50
CA GLU A 100 -5.90 -0.51 -16.69
C GLU A 100 -5.34 -1.08 -15.39
N PHE A 101 -5.73 -0.46 -14.29
CA PHE A 101 -5.38 -0.90 -12.96
C PHE A 101 -6.49 -0.59 -11.97
N GLN A 102 -6.51 -1.30 -10.86
CA GLN A 102 -7.30 -0.95 -9.69
C GLN A 102 -6.45 -1.07 -8.44
N ARG A 103 -6.70 -0.22 -7.45
CA ARG A 103 -5.96 -0.16 -6.19
C ARG A 103 -6.92 -0.15 -5.01
N ILE A 104 -6.54 -0.86 -3.95
CA ILE A 104 -7.12 -0.73 -2.61
C ILE A 104 -5.98 -0.41 -1.65
N GLU A 105 -6.02 0.76 -1.02
CA GLU A 105 -5.08 1.09 0.06
C GLU A 105 -5.43 0.29 1.31
N ILE A 106 -4.40 -0.18 2.00
CA ILE A 106 -4.51 -0.97 3.23
C ILE A 106 -3.53 -0.47 4.29
N VAL A 107 -3.78 -0.89 5.53
CA VAL A 107 -2.90 -0.66 6.67
C VAL A 107 -2.21 -1.97 7.04
N ILE A 108 -0.88 -1.96 7.13
CA ILE A 108 -0.09 -3.04 7.70
C ILE A 108 0.72 -2.48 8.86
N ALA A 109 0.31 -2.79 10.09
CA ALA A 109 0.99 -2.27 11.28
C ALA A 109 0.66 -3.11 12.52
N PRO A 110 1.50 -3.08 13.57
CA PRO A 110 1.15 -3.66 14.85
C PRO A 110 -0.20 -3.12 15.32
N GLY A 111 -1.13 -4.02 15.66
CA GLY A 111 -2.48 -3.61 16.05
C GLY A 111 -3.47 -3.42 14.90
N ALA A 112 -3.09 -3.66 13.64
CA ALA A 112 -3.90 -3.36 12.46
C ALA A 112 -4.37 -1.88 12.45
N ARG A 113 -3.48 -0.98 12.88
CA ARG A 113 -3.76 0.45 12.97
C ARG A 113 -2.53 1.25 12.55
N GLU A 114 -2.76 2.22 11.69
CA GLU A 114 -1.70 3.12 11.23
C GLU A 114 -1.01 3.82 12.41
N ILE A 115 0.32 3.88 12.34
CA ILE A 115 1.13 4.57 13.36
C ILE A 115 1.14 6.06 13.05
N HIS A 116 0.68 6.90 13.98
CA HIS A 116 0.79 8.35 13.83
C HIS A 116 2.00 8.88 14.61
N LEU A 117 2.96 9.47 13.91
CA LEU A 117 4.13 10.07 14.54
C LEU A 117 3.78 11.47 15.08
N PRO A 118 4.18 11.80 16.33
CA PRO A 118 3.91 13.11 16.90
C PRO A 118 4.64 14.22 16.14
N ARG A 119 4.05 15.42 16.12
CA ARG A 119 4.74 16.61 15.63
C ARG A 119 5.79 17.04 16.64
N ILE A 120 7.01 17.29 16.17
CA ILE A 120 8.03 17.94 17.01
C ILE A 120 7.60 19.39 17.21
N GLU A 121 7.27 19.76 18.46
CA GLU A 121 7.12 21.16 18.85
C GLU A 121 8.50 21.83 18.81
N GLN A 122 8.59 23.04 18.25
CA GLN A 122 9.87 23.76 18.25
C GLN A 122 10.31 24.01 19.69
N PRO A 123 11.56 23.70 20.07
CA PRO A 123 12.05 24.05 21.39
C PRO A 123 11.96 25.57 21.56
N LYS A 124 11.39 26.02 22.68
CA LYS A 124 11.41 27.44 23.06
C LYS A 124 12.88 27.87 23.10
N SER A 125 13.22 28.91 22.34
CA SER A 125 14.56 29.49 22.37
C SER A 125 14.90 29.89 23.80
N VAL A 126 15.87 29.19 24.41
CA VAL A 126 16.44 29.60 25.69
C VAL A 126 17.30 30.83 25.40
N GLY A 127 16.77 32.00 25.73
CA GLY A 127 17.51 33.24 25.64
C GLY A 127 18.71 33.19 26.57
N VAL A 128 19.92 33.11 26.01
CA VAL A 128 21.16 33.30 26.78
C VAL A 128 21.22 34.77 27.15
N ARG A 129 20.97 35.08 28.43
CA ARG A 129 21.31 36.40 28.99
C ARG A 129 22.82 36.47 29.09
N VAL A 130 23.46 37.14 28.13
CA VAL A 130 24.85 37.59 28.28
C VAL A 130 24.82 38.76 29.25
N GLY A 131 25.19 38.52 30.51
CA GLY A 131 25.43 39.58 31.48
C GLY A 131 26.58 40.45 30.99
N ARG A 132 26.35 41.76 30.86
CA ARG A 132 27.42 42.75 30.67
C ARG A 132 27.94 43.12 32.06
N SER A 133 29.24 42.91 32.27
CA SER A 133 30.03 43.42 33.39
C SER A 133 30.33 44.91 33.20
#